data_AF-A0A5S3YZV8-F1
#
_entry.id   AF-A0A5S3YZV8-F1
#
_cell.length_a   1.000
_cell.length_b   1.000
_cell.length_c   1.000
_cell.angle_alpha   90.00
_cell.angle_beta   90.00
_cell.angle_gamma   90.00
#
_symmetry.space_group_name_H-M   'P 1'
#
loop_
_entity.id
_entity.type
_entity.pdbx_description
1 polymer ?
#
loop_
_entity_poly.entity_id
_entity_poly.type
_entity_poly.pdbx_seq_one_letter_code
_entity_poly.pdbx_strand_id
1 'polypeptide(L)'
;MQKTKRYFQQRLYGAQDKTVFSLLVNNTALNKIMVHTGLTPNALYKKIDFIHRQCVRFIAKSEENMSNKLPSPIAIAMDKQDYVVNWTDSHSKKNVQLTGVTSVEAASGYVLASSVNYDPTISKGEVIARAGEVGDLNTDGCLRTFAYVRLLTYVCTILYIQ
;
A
#
# COMPACT_ATOMS: atom_id res chain seq x y z
N MET A 1 -27.59 -27.06 -15.80
CA MET A 1 -26.84 -26.10 -16.66
C MET A 1 -26.29 -24.88 -15.92
N GLN A 2 -27.00 -24.28 -14.96
CA GLN A 2 -26.61 -23.01 -14.30
C GLN A 2 -25.42 -23.14 -13.33
N LYS A 3 -25.28 -24.27 -12.62
CA LYS A 3 -24.12 -24.58 -11.76
C LYS A 3 -22.82 -24.66 -12.57
N THR A 4 -22.82 -25.32 -13.72
CA THR A 4 -21.64 -25.48 -14.60
C THR A 4 -21.11 -24.15 -15.13
N LYS A 5 -22.00 -23.22 -15.51
CA LYS A 5 -21.61 -21.85 -15.92
C LYS A 5 -20.93 -21.08 -14.78
N ARG A 6 -21.44 -21.18 -13.54
CA ARG A 6 -20.82 -20.54 -12.36
C ARG A 6 -19.41 -21.06 -12.08
N TYR A 7 -19.20 -22.39 -12.12
CA TYR A 7 -17.88 -22.98 -11.90
C TYR A 7 -16.87 -22.58 -12.99
N PHE A 8 -17.32 -22.56 -14.25
CA PHE A 8 -16.49 -22.13 -15.37
C PHE A 8 -16.08 -20.64 -15.25
N GLN A 9 -17.04 -19.77 -14.93
CA GLN A 9 -16.75 -18.36 -14.67
C GLN A 9 -15.79 -18.19 -13.49
N GLN A 10 -16.03 -18.86 -12.35
CA GLN A 10 -15.12 -18.81 -11.20
C GLN A 10 -13.68 -19.25 -11.55
N ARG A 11 -13.52 -20.29 -12.38
CA ARG A 11 -12.20 -20.74 -12.86
C ARG A 11 -11.52 -19.70 -13.76
N LEU A 12 -12.26 -19.03 -14.65
CA LEU A 12 -11.72 -17.99 -15.52
C LEU A 12 -11.31 -16.73 -14.74
N TYR A 13 -12.13 -16.29 -13.78
CA TYR A 13 -11.78 -15.17 -12.90
C TYR A 13 -10.50 -15.49 -12.11
N GLY A 14 -10.41 -16.69 -11.54
CA GLY A 14 -9.21 -17.13 -10.82
C GLY A 14 -7.95 -17.23 -11.70
N ALA A 15 -8.07 -17.65 -12.96
CA ALA A 15 -6.94 -17.68 -13.89
C ALA A 15 -6.46 -16.27 -14.25
N GLN A 16 -7.38 -15.35 -14.54
CA GLN A 16 -7.03 -13.96 -14.86
C GLN A 16 -6.45 -13.22 -13.65
N ASP A 17 -6.96 -13.47 -12.44
CA ASP A 17 -6.42 -12.89 -11.20
C ASP A 17 -4.98 -13.31 -10.96
N LYS A 18 -4.65 -14.59 -11.20
CA LYS A 18 -3.27 -15.10 -11.13
C LYS A 18 -2.35 -14.42 -12.15
N THR A 19 -2.82 -14.22 -13.38
CA THR A 19 -2.05 -13.51 -14.41
C THR A 19 -1.78 -12.06 -14.00
N VAL A 20 -2.81 -11.34 -13.54
CA VAL A 20 -2.66 -9.96 -13.06
C VAL A 20 -1.68 -9.91 -11.90
N PHE A 21 -1.81 -10.80 -10.91
CA PHE A 21 -0.89 -10.88 -9.78
C PHE A 21 0.56 -11.12 -10.22
N SER A 22 0.80 -12.10 -11.10
CA SER A 22 2.14 -12.39 -11.62
C SER A 22 2.76 -11.19 -12.35
N LEU A 23 1.96 -10.48 -13.16
CA LEU A 23 2.44 -9.29 -13.87
C LEU A 23 2.78 -8.14 -12.92
N LEU A 24 1.99 -7.96 -11.85
CA LEU A 24 2.26 -6.96 -10.80
C LEU A 24 3.57 -7.27 -10.06
N VAL A 25 3.78 -8.52 -9.64
CA VAL A 25 5.00 -8.95 -8.96
C VAL A 25 6.24 -8.78 -9.84
N ASN A 26 6.09 -8.96 -11.16
CA ASN A 26 7.14 -8.73 -12.14
C ASN A 26 7.35 -7.23 -12.50
N ASN A 27 6.80 -6.30 -11.72
CA ASN A 27 6.93 -4.85 -11.93
C ASN A 27 6.47 -4.40 -13.33
N THR A 28 5.44 -5.04 -13.88
CA THR A 28 4.89 -4.67 -15.19
C THR A 28 4.06 -3.39 -15.07
N ALA A 29 4.35 -2.39 -15.90
CA ALA A 29 3.55 -1.16 -15.94
C ALA A 29 2.06 -1.45 -16.16
N LEU A 30 1.16 -0.76 -15.42
CA LEU A 30 -0.29 -1.02 -15.46
C LEU A 30 -0.87 -0.96 -16.89
N ASN A 31 -0.38 -0.05 -17.73
CA ASN A 31 -0.76 0.04 -19.13
C ASN A 31 -0.44 -1.26 -19.91
N LYS A 32 0.72 -1.86 -19.66
CA LYS A 32 1.09 -3.16 -20.27
C LYS A 32 0.23 -4.29 -19.72
N ILE A 33 -0.14 -4.26 -18.43
CA ILE A 33 -1.06 -5.23 -17.84
C ILE A 33 -2.43 -5.15 -18.53
N MET A 34 -2.96 -3.94 -18.74
CA MET A 34 -4.22 -3.74 -19.46
C MET A 34 -4.16 -4.31 -20.88
N VAL A 35 -3.08 -4.05 -21.62
CA VAL A 35 -2.87 -4.61 -22.97
C VAL A 35 -2.80 -6.14 -22.95
N HIS A 36 -2.05 -6.72 -22.02
CA HIS A 36 -1.89 -8.17 -21.92
C HIS A 36 -3.18 -8.89 -21.49
N THR A 37 -4.00 -8.24 -20.66
CA THR A 37 -5.17 -8.89 -20.04
C THR A 37 -6.50 -8.48 -20.68
N GLY A 38 -6.51 -7.48 -21.55
CA GLY A 38 -7.72 -6.90 -22.15
C GLY A 38 -8.64 -6.19 -21.15
N LEU A 39 -8.14 -5.87 -19.94
CA LEU A 39 -8.94 -5.26 -18.88
C LEU A 39 -9.08 -3.75 -19.08
N THR A 40 -10.27 -3.23 -18.78
CA THR A 40 -10.47 -1.79 -18.62
C THR A 40 -9.76 -1.28 -17.36
N PRO A 41 -9.40 0.01 -17.27
CA PRO A 41 -8.73 0.56 -16.09
C PRO A 41 -9.50 0.29 -14.79
N ASN A 42 -10.81 0.51 -14.76
CA ASN A 42 -11.66 0.27 -13.59
C ASN A 42 -11.64 -1.22 -13.18
N ALA A 43 -11.72 -2.14 -14.14
CA ALA A 43 -11.66 -3.57 -13.86
C ALA A 43 -10.29 -4.00 -13.32
N LEU A 44 -9.20 -3.40 -13.82
CA LEU A 44 -7.86 -3.65 -13.30
C LEU A 44 -7.72 -3.18 -11.85
N TYR A 45 -8.13 -1.95 -11.53
CA TYR A 45 -8.08 -1.45 -10.15
C TYR A 45 -8.89 -2.29 -9.17
N LYS A 46 -10.12 -2.70 -9.56
CA LYS A 46 -10.93 -3.63 -8.73
C LYS A 46 -10.24 -4.97 -8.47
N LYS A 47 -9.48 -5.48 -9.45
CA LYS A 47 -8.68 -6.71 -9.27
C LYS A 47 -7.48 -6.47 -8.36
N ILE A 48 -6.79 -5.34 -8.49
CA ILE A 48 -5.71 -4.95 -7.59
C ILE A 48 -6.22 -4.91 -6.15
N ASP A 49 -7.37 -4.28 -5.90
CA ASP A 49 -7.99 -4.25 -4.56
C ASP A 49 -8.34 -5.65 -4.05
N PHE A 50 -8.87 -6.52 -4.92
CA PHE A 50 -9.17 -7.90 -4.56
C PHE A 50 -7.91 -8.69 -4.18
N ILE A 51 -6.85 -8.58 -4.98
CA ILE A 51 -5.55 -9.20 -4.75
C ILE A 51 -4.95 -8.68 -3.45
N HIS A 52 -4.97 -7.36 -3.22
CA HIS A 52 -4.50 -6.74 -1.98
C HIS A 52 -5.20 -7.35 -0.76
N ARG A 53 -6.54 -7.47 -0.78
CA ARG A 53 -7.29 -8.15 0.29
C ARG A 53 -6.89 -9.61 0.48
N GLN A 54 -6.55 -10.33 -0.59
CA GLN A 54 -6.07 -11.72 -0.48
C GLN A 54 -4.67 -11.77 0.14
N CYS A 55 -3.76 -10.85 -0.23
CA CYS A 55 -2.43 -10.75 0.36
C CYS A 55 -2.51 -10.46 1.87
N VAL A 56 -3.35 -9.51 2.29
CA VAL A 56 -3.57 -9.21 3.72
C VAL A 56 -4.07 -10.43 4.47
N ARG A 57 -5.03 -11.19 3.91
CA ARG A 57 -5.53 -12.43 4.52
C ARG A 57 -4.45 -13.52 4.61
N PHE A 58 -3.62 -13.64 3.57
CA PHE A 58 -2.50 -14.59 3.56
C PHE A 58 -1.47 -14.25 4.64
N ILE A 59 -1.10 -12.98 4.78
CA ILE A 59 -0.18 -12.50 5.82
C ILE A 59 -0.77 -12.74 7.20
N ALA A 60 -2.02 -12.36 7.46
CA ALA A 60 -2.68 -12.59 8.75
C ALA A 60 -2.66 -14.08 9.14
N LYS A 61 -2.88 -14.98 8.16
CA LYS A 61 -2.79 -16.43 8.41
C LYS A 61 -1.36 -16.91 8.66
N SER A 62 -0.37 -16.28 8.06
CA SER A 62 1.04 -16.56 8.30
C SER A 62 1.47 -16.07 9.70
N GLU A 63 1.03 -14.89 10.10
CA GLU A 63 1.30 -14.27 11.41
C GLU A 63 0.81 -15.12 12.57
N GLU A 64 -0.40 -15.68 12.46
CA GLU A 64 -0.96 -16.65 13.44
C GLU A 64 0.01 -17.81 13.74
N ASN A 65 0.79 -18.24 12.73
CA ASN A 65 1.69 -19.37 12.85
C ASN A 65 3.11 -18.97 13.28
N MET A 66 3.46 -17.69 13.26
CA MET A 66 4.83 -17.19 13.37
C MET A 66 5.14 -16.46 14.69
N SER A 67 4.13 -15.88 15.36
CA SER A 67 4.30 -15.12 16.60
C SER A 67 5.06 -15.88 17.70
N ASN A 68 4.93 -17.21 17.76
CA ASN A 68 5.60 -18.07 18.73
C ASN A 68 6.90 -18.73 18.21
N LYS A 69 7.38 -18.37 17.02
CA LYS A 69 8.52 -19.03 16.34
C LYS A 69 9.71 -18.12 16.10
N LEU A 70 9.65 -16.87 16.55
CA LEU A 70 10.78 -15.96 16.41
C LEU A 70 11.93 -16.41 17.33
N PRO A 71 13.18 -16.42 16.85
CA PRO A 71 14.34 -16.77 17.66
C PRO A 71 14.55 -15.72 18.76
N SER A 72 15.18 -16.11 19.87
CA SER A 72 15.60 -15.17 20.91
C SER A 72 17.09 -15.38 21.20
N PRO A 73 17.95 -14.36 21.01
CA PRO A 73 17.64 -13.00 20.56
C PRO A 73 17.25 -12.89 19.08
N ILE A 74 16.47 -11.87 18.73
CA ILE A 74 16.08 -11.55 17.35
C ILE A 74 17.16 -10.67 16.72
N ALA A 75 17.74 -11.11 15.60
CA ALA A 75 18.58 -10.26 14.75
C ALA A 75 17.70 -9.57 13.71
N ILE A 76 17.75 -8.24 13.63
CA ILE A 76 16.91 -7.45 12.71
C ILE A 76 17.78 -6.81 11.64
N ALA A 77 17.48 -7.09 10.38
CA ALA A 77 17.96 -6.34 9.23
C ALA A 77 16.91 -5.28 8.84
N MET A 78 17.35 -4.07 8.52
CA MET A 78 16.47 -3.00 8.07
C MET A 78 16.93 -2.45 6.74
N ASP A 79 15.99 -2.09 5.89
CA ASP A 79 16.23 -1.36 4.64
C ASP A 79 15.26 -0.18 4.51
N LYS A 80 15.72 0.87 3.81
CA LYS A 80 14.94 2.08 3.53
C LYS A 80 15.08 2.41 2.05
N GLN A 81 13.94 2.57 1.39
CA GLN A 81 13.86 2.98 0.00
C GLN A 81 13.05 4.27 -0.16
N ASP A 82 13.58 5.22 -0.93
CA ASP A 82 12.89 6.45 -1.29
C ASP A 82 12.34 6.39 -2.72
N TYR A 83 11.03 6.53 -2.85
CA TYR A 83 10.30 6.57 -4.11
C TYR A 83 9.81 8.00 -4.37
N VAL A 84 10.32 8.63 -5.42
CA VAL A 84 9.81 9.92 -5.89
C VAL A 84 8.67 9.67 -6.87
N VAL A 85 7.45 9.96 -6.47
CA VAL A 85 6.26 9.78 -7.29
C VAL A 85 5.70 11.13 -7.74
N ASN A 86 5.25 11.18 -8.99
CA ASN A 86 4.43 12.28 -9.48
C ASN A 86 3.03 12.11 -8.86
N TRP A 87 2.77 12.80 -7.75
CA TRP A 87 1.46 12.78 -7.12
C TRP A 87 0.57 13.80 -7.82
N THR A 88 -0.43 13.30 -8.54
CA THR A 88 -1.35 14.13 -9.32
C THR A 88 -2.66 14.26 -8.58
N ASP A 89 -2.92 15.46 -8.04
CA ASP A 89 -4.28 15.99 -7.99
C ASP A 89 -4.56 16.61 -9.37
N SER A 90 -5.80 16.58 -9.86
CA SER A 90 -6.19 17.25 -11.11
C SER A 90 -5.84 18.74 -11.09
N HIS A 91 -5.73 19.33 -9.90
CA HIS A 91 -5.40 20.74 -9.68
C HIS A 91 -3.92 21.01 -9.34
N SER A 92 -3.12 20.00 -8.98
CA SER A 92 -1.70 20.21 -8.68
C SER A 92 -0.84 18.97 -8.96
N LYS A 93 0.22 19.15 -9.75
CA LYS A 93 1.24 18.13 -10.00
C LYS A 93 2.43 18.42 -9.08
N LYS A 94 2.72 17.52 -8.15
CA LYS A 94 3.87 17.65 -7.24
C LYS A 94 4.66 16.35 -7.19
N ASN A 95 5.98 16.49 -7.08
CA ASN A 95 6.85 15.37 -6.76
C ASN A 95 6.75 15.14 -5.25
N VAL A 96 6.26 13.97 -4.86
CA VAL A 96 6.14 13.54 -3.48
C VAL A 96 7.11 12.39 -3.26
N GLN A 97 7.93 12.50 -2.22
CA GLN A 97 8.79 11.40 -1.79
C GLN A 97 8.04 10.50 -0.83
N LEU A 98 7.81 9.27 -1.26
CA LEU A 98 7.34 8.18 -0.42
C LEU A 98 8.55 7.40 0.09
N THR A 99 8.73 7.30 1.40
CA THR A 99 9.78 6.51 2.01
C THR A 99 9.18 5.21 2.52
N GLY A 100 9.62 4.09 1.95
CA GLY A 100 9.36 2.75 2.49
C GLY A 100 10.48 2.34 3.44
N VAL A 101 10.12 1.83 4.62
CA VAL A 101 11.05 1.21 5.56
C VAL A 101 10.56 -0.20 5.84
N THR A 102 11.49 -1.15 5.72
CA THR A 102 11.22 -2.58 5.92
C THR A 102 12.19 -3.13 6.94
N SER A 103 11.66 -3.87 7.92
CA SER A 103 12.41 -4.58 8.95
C SER A 103 12.15 -6.07 8.81
N VAL A 104 13.20 -6.86 8.84
CA VAL A 104 13.17 -8.31 8.61
C VAL A 104 14.00 -9.02 9.67
N GLU A 105 13.52 -10.15 10.17
CA GLU A 105 14.31 -11.04 11.02
C GLU A 105 15.35 -11.77 10.15
N ALA A 106 16.63 -11.66 10.52
CA ALA A 106 17.75 -11.98 9.64
C ALA A 106 17.90 -13.49 9.34
N ALA A 107 17.52 -14.38 10.26
CA ALA A 107 17.70 -15.82 10.08
C ALA A 107 16.57 -16.48 9.28
N SER A 108 15.32 -16.11 9.55
CA SER A 108 14.13 -16.66 8.87
C SER A 108 13.73 -15.87 7.63
N GLY A 109 14.22 -14.64 7.47
CA GLY A 109 13.76 -13.73 6.41
C GLY A 109 12.33 -13.24 6.64
N TYR A 110 11.77 -13.41 7.84
CA TYR A 110 10.42 -12.98 8.16
C TYR A 110 10.33 -11.46 8.25
N VAL A 111 9.44 -10.85 7.46
CA VAL A 111 9.20 -9.40 7.48
C VAL A 111 8.43 -9.04 8.74
N LEU A 112 9.07 -8.32 9.65
CA LEU A 112 8.47 -7.85 10.91
C LEU A 112 7.55 -6.64 10.67
N ALA A 113 7.99 -5.72 9.81
CA ALA A 113 7.22 -4.55 9.43
C ALA A 113 7.67 -4.04 8.06
N SER A 114 6.73 -3.58 7.24
CA SER A 114 7.00 -2.87 5.99
C SER A 114 6.00 -1.73 5.87
N SER A 115 6.46 -0.51 6.09
CA SER A 115 5.60 0.68 6.14
C SER A 115 6.10 1.76 5.19
N VAL A 116 5.18 2.43 4.52
CA VAL A 116 5.45 3.68 3.80
C VAL A 116 5.01 4.85 4.67
N ASN A 117 5.67 6.00 4.54
CA ASN A 117 5.31 7.26 5.20
C ASN A 117 3.98 7.88 4.70
N TYR A 118 2.96 7.05 4.47
CA TYR A 118 1.62 7.42 4.05
C TYR A 118 0.58 6.67 4.88
N ASP A 119 -0.39 7.42 5.41
CA ASP A 119 -1.60 6.88 6.00
C ASP A 119 -2.85 7.26 5.17
N PRO A 120 -3.57 6.31 4.54
CA PRO A 120 -4.78 6.61 3.78
C PRO A 120 -6.02 6.91 4.66
N THR A 121 -5.96 6.69 5.98
CA THR A 121 -7.11 6.78 6.88
C THR A 121 -7.31 8.17 7.48
N ILE A 122 -6.28 9.00 7.50
CA ILE A 122 -6.29 10.31 8.14
C ILE A 122 -6.65 11.37 7.12
N SER A 123 -7.52 12.35 7.42
CA SER A 123 -7.77 13.47 6.50
C SER A 123 -6.70 14.56 6.62
N LYS A 124 -6.30 15.14 5.49
CA LYS A 124 -5.48 16.37 5.43
C LYS A 124 -6.03 17.48 6.32
N GLY A 125 -7.34 17.73 6.22
CA GLY A 125 -7.98 18.84 6.92
C GLY A 125 -7.88 18.67 8.43
N GLU A 126 -8.04 17.43 8.90
CA GLU A 126 -7.91 17.07 10.31
C GLU A 126 -6.48 17.26 10.82
N VAL A 127 -5.47 16.88 10.02
CA VAL A 127 -4.05 17.06 10.40
C VAL A 127 -3.70 18.53 10.50
N ILE A 128 -4.15 19.37 9.56
CA ILE A 128 -3.87 20.81 9.59
C ILE A 128 -4.55 21.46 10.80
N ALA A 129 -5.81 21.10 11.08
CA ALA A 129 -6.54 21.62 12.23
C ALA A 129 -5.84 21.26 13.54
N ARG A 130 -5.50 19.99 13.74
CA ARG A 130 -4.78 19.50 14.92
C ARG A 130 -3.40 20.12 15.08
N ALA A 131 -2.66 20.30 13.99
CA ALA A 131 -1.35 20.97 14.03
C ALA A 131 -1.47 22.45 14.46
N GLY A 132 -2.58 23.12 14.08
CA GLY A 132 -2.92 24.46 14.56
C GLY A 132 -3.23 24.50 16.05
N GLU A 133 -4.04 23.55 16.54
CA GLU A 133 -4.39 23.42 17.97
C GLU A 133 -3.17 23.17 18.86
N VAL A 134 -2.24 22.33 18.40
CA VAL A 134 -1.02 21.97 19.14
C VAL A 134 0.06 23.07 19.05
N GLY A 135 -0.11 24.05 18.16
CA GLY A 135 0.86 25.13 17.97
C GLY A 135 2.14 24.71 17.24
N ASP A 136 2.09 23.63 16.45
CA ASP A 136 3.25 23.10 15.70
C ASP A 136 3.86 24.15 14.76
N LEU A 137 3.06 25.11 14.30
CA LEU A 137 3.51 26.21 13.44
C LEU A 137 4.52 27.14 14.13
N ASN A 138 4.53 27.18 15.47
CA ASN A 138 5.40 28.03 16.27
C ASN A 138 6.68 27.31 16.72
N THR A 139 6.85 26.04 16.34
CA THR A 139 7.97 25.20 16.79
C THR A 139 8.85 24.80 15.60
N ASP A 140 10.14 24.58 15.87
CA ASP A 140 11.09 24.04 14.91
C ASP A 140 10.63 22.70 14.35
N GLY A 141 10.94 22.44 13.09
CA GLY A 141 10.39 21.29 12.35
C GLY A 141 10.65 19.92 13.00
N CYS A 142 11.76 19.77 13.72
CA CYS A 142 12.10 18.54 14.44
C CYS A 142 11.34 18.35 15.77
N LEU A 143 10.71 19.40 16.28
CA LEU A 143 9.98 19.40 17.56
C LEU A 143 8.46 19.37 17.36
N ARG A 144 7.99 19.35 16.09
CA ARG A 144 6.56 19.29 15.77
C ARG A 144 6.01 17.91 16.04
N THR A 145 4.83 17.86 16.65
CA THR A 145 4.08 16.61 16.83
C THR A 145 3.70 16.04 15.48
N PHE A 146 3.32 16.91 14.54
CA PHE A 146 3.13 16.60 13.13
C PHE A 146 4.32 17.14 12.34
N ALA A 147 5.49 16.49 12.46
CA ALA A 147 6.69 16.82 11.67
C ALA A 147 6.42 16.87 10.14
N TYR A 148 5.38 16.17 9.70
CA TYR A 148 5.03 15.95 8.30
C TYR A 148 3.70 16.62 7.87
N VAL A 149 3.32 17.78 8.42
CA VAL A 149 2.18 18.55 7.86
C VAL A 149 2.37 18.83 6.36
N ARG A 150 3.60 18.78 5.80
CA ARG A 150 3.86 18.86 4.35
C ARG A 150 3.71 17.57 3.53
N LEU A 151 3.75 16.38 4.14
CA LEU A 151 3.53 15.10 3.45
C LEU A 151 2.09 14.61 3.66
N LEU A 152 1.53 14.74 4.89
CA LEU A 152 0.10 14.49 5.16
C LEU A 152 -0.85 15.52 4.51
N THR A 153 -0.32 16.62 3.96
CA THR A 153 -1.12 17.57 3.17
C THR A 153 -1.55 17.03 1.81
N TYR A 154 -1.06 15.88 1.34
CA TYR A 154 -1.35 15.48 -0.04
C TYR A 154 -1.63 14.01 -0.27
N VAL A 155 -1.20 13.11 0.62
CA VAL A 155 -1.40 11.69 0.34
C VAL A 155 -2.85 11.26 0.64
N CYS A 156 -3.57 11.93 1.55
CA CYS A 156 -4.88 11.51 2.02
C CYS A 156 -6.11 12.02 1.25
N THR A 157 -5.96 12.92 0.27
CA THR A 157 -7.13 13.68 -0.21
C THR A 157 -8.00 12.95 -1.25
N ILE A 158 -7.65 11.78 -1.80
CA ILE A 158 -8.47 11.19 -2.88
C ILE A 158 -8.58 9.66 -2.80
N LEU A 159 -9.13 9.15 -1.68
CA LEU A 159 -9.85 7.86 -1.68
C LEU A 159 -11.34 7.99 -1.32
N TYR A 160 -11.83 9.21 -1.04
CA TYR A 160 -13.21 9.46 -0.63
C TYR A 160 -13.84 10.65 -1.38
N ILE A 161 -13.78 10.65 -2.70
CA ILE A 161 -14.73 11.40 -3.54
C ILE A 161 -15.18 10.46 -4.66
N GLN A 162 -16.26 9.72 -4.38
CA GLN A 162 -17.28 9.42 -5.37
C GLN A 162 -18.35 10.50 -5.27
#